data_AF-A0A2N7FFF9-F1
#
_entry.id   AF-A0A2N7FFF9-F1
#
_cell.length_a   1.000
_cell.length_b   1.000
_cell.length_c   1.000
_cell.angle_alpha   90.00
_cell.angle_beta   90.00
_cell.angle_gamma   90.00
#
_symmetry.space_group_name_H-M   'P 1'
#
loop_
_entity.id
_entity.type
_entity.pdbx_description
1 polymer ?
#
loop_
_entity_poly.entity_id
_entity_poly.type
_entity_poly.pdbx_seq_one_letter_code
_entity_poly.pdbx_strand_id
1 'polypeptide(L)'
;MTAKSTAVLGHHGQPQTLAFNYKRNKAKAILTLKGILDGIHADKHLSELEEVYLRAWKDNDVFNLTDGDFIDIHEQVEDILEDGVITTSELIDMQQMLQDILNYGDLEDGGYEGTVNHLLGFLSGISADDTLCDAEIEKLAKLLSKDKHLVSKWPANAIKKRLDMILEDGIVDDSERCDLLSLIKAISGQSLLETGLAYGMSADFSTTQEGRICLKGKQVCFTGKFLSGSRNIQEQKALSLGAQVKGNVVKGLDILVLGAVASRDWRFTSYGRKIESVLTYREEGRKIEIINEELWNALTVCDD
;
A
#
# COMPACT_ATOMS: atom_id res chain seq x y z
N MET A 1 -5.21 0.13 -33.42
CA MET A 1 -3.81 0.50 -33.12
C MET A 1 -3.85 1.70 -32.17
N THR A 2 -3.97 1.47 -30.88
CA THR A 2 -3.93 2.53 -29.86
C THR A 2 -2.47 2.90 -29.62
N ALA A 3 -2.08 4.11 -30.03
CA ALA A 3 -0.79 4.66 -29.68
C ALA A 3 -0.67 4.68 -28.15
N LYS A 4 0.33 3.98 -27.59
CA LYS A 4 0.68 4.14 -26.18
C LYS A 4 1.05 5.62 -25.99
N SER A 5 0.17 6.39 -25.36
CA SER A 5 0.46 7.77 -24.97
C SER A 5 1.73 7.77 -24.13
N THR A 6 2.79 8.40 -24.64
CA THR A 6 4.02 8.64 -23.88
C THR A 6 3.67 9.53 -22.70
N ALA A 7 3.86 9.04 -21.47
CA ALA A 7 3.55 9.80 -20.26
C ALA A 7 4.47 11.01 -20.14
N VAL A 8 3.90 12.21 -19.98
CA VAL A 8 4.65 13.38 -19.52
C VAL A 8 4.99 13.15 -18.05
N LEU A 9 6.27 13.12 -17.72
CA LEU A 9 6.75 12.89 -16.36
C LEU A 9 6.98 14.21 -15.65
N GLY A 10 6.54 14.30 -14.39
CA GLY A 10 6.77 15.45 -13.53
C GLY A 10 8.14 15.42 -12.86
N HIS A 11 8.37 16.39 -11.97
CA HIS A 11 9.62 16.56 -11.22
C HIS A 11 10.10 15.29 -10.48
N HIS A 12 9.19 14.43 -10.02
CA HIS A 12 9.52 13.18 -9.33
C HIS A 12 9.62 11.95 -10.27
N GLY A 13 9.61 12.15 -11.59
CA GLY A 13 9.66 11.07 -12.57
C GLY A 13 8.40 10.19 -12.56
N GLN A 14 7.24 10.79 -12.27
CA GLN A 14 5.93 10.14 -12.24
C GLN A 14 5.02 10.73 -13.34
N PRO A 15 4.12 9.94 -13.96
CA PRO A 15 3.16 10.43 -14.94
C PRO A 15 2.26 11.55 -14.38
N GLN A 16 2.26 12.72 -15.02
CA GLN A 16 1.41 13.85 -14.59
C GLN A 16 -0.05 13.69 -15.01
N THR A 17 -0.30 13.09 -16.17
CA THR A 17 -1.65 12.98 -16.73
C THR A 17 -2.47 11.91 -16.00
N LEU A 18 -3.62 12.29 -15.42
CA LEU A 18 -4.57 11.35 -14.79
C LEU A 18 -5.06 10.26 -15.75
N ALA A 19 -5.14 10.55 -17.06
CA ALA A 19 -5.53 9.60 -18.08
C ALA A 19 -4.55 8.40 -18.23
N PHE A 20 -3.31 8.52 -17.75
CA PHE A 20 -2.34 7.43 -17.83
C PHE A 20 -2.74 6.28 -16.90
N ASN A 21 -2.92 5.08 -17.46
CA ASN A 21 -3.42 3.88 -16.75
C ASN A 21 -4.76 4.09 -16.01
N TYR A 22 -5.59 5.04 -16.46
CA TYR A 22 -6.78 5.47 -15.73
C TYR A 22 -7.72 4.32 -15.34
N LYS A 23 -8.10 3.46 -16.29
CA LYS A 23 -9.01 2.32 -16.05
C LYS A 23 -8.52 1.40 -14.94
N ARG A 24 -7.22 1.07 -14.97
CA ARG A 24 -6.57 0.24 -13.96
C ARG A 24 -6.46 0.95 -12.61
N ASN A 25 -6.14 2.25 -12.61
CA ASN A 25 -6.05 3.03 -11.38
C ASN A 25 -7.42 3.19 -10.73
N LYS A 26 -8.50 3.34 -11.53
CA LYS A 26 -9.88 3.36 -11.07
C LYS A 26 -10.30 2.03 -10.46
N ALA A 27 -10.07 0.91 -11.14
CA ALA A 27 -10.33 -0.42 -10.59
C ALA A 27 -9.58 -0.64 -9.26
N LYS A 28 -8.31 -0.24 -9.20
CA LYS A 28 -7.50 -0.30 -7.97
C LYS A 28 -8.12 0.52 -6.84
N ALA A 29 -8.52 1.76 -7.10
CA ALA A 29 -9.14 2.62 -6.10
C ALA A 29 -10.43 2.02 -5.52
N ILE A 30 -11.33 1.54 -6.40
CA ILE A 30 -12.60 0.92 -6.02
C ILE A 30 -12.37 -0.35 -5.18
N LEU A 31 -11.44 -1.21 -5.60
CA LEU A 31 -11.12 -2.44 -4.86
C LEU A 31 -10.46 -2.15 -3.51
N THR A 32 -9.61 -1.13 -3.44
CA THR A 32 -9.04 -0.67 -2.16
C THR A 32 -10.13 -0.10 -1.25
N LEU A 33 -11.06 0.74 -1.74
CA LEU A 33 -12.18 1.22 -0.93
C LEU A 33 -13.06 0.07 -0.43
N LYS A 34 -13.40 -0.86 -1.32
CA LYS A 34 -14.17 -2.05 -0.97
C LYS A 34 -13.50 -2.83 0.18
N GLY A 35 -12.18 -2.97 0.11
CA GLY A 35 -11.36 -3.55 1.16
C GLY A 35 -11.44 -2.76 2.46
N ILE A 36 -11.20 -1.44 2.42
CA ILE A 36 -11.24 -0.53 3.58
C ILE A 36 -12.56 -0.70 4.32
N LEU A 37 -13.68 -0.65 3.61
CA LEU A 37 -15.02 -0.80 4.15
C LEU A 37 -15.26 -2.20 4.76
N ASP A 38 -14.74 -3.27 4.13
CA ASP A 38 -14.80 -4.63 4.69
C ASP A 38 -13.97 -4.73 5.99
N GLY A 39 -12.89 -3.94 6.10
CA GLY A 39 -12.00 -3.85 7.26
C GLY A 39 -12.62 -3.04 8.40
N ILE A 40 -13.04 -1.80 8.13
CA ILE A 40 -13.69 -0.92 9.11
C ILE A 40 -14.97 -1.56 9.69
N HIS A 41 -15.72 -2.31 8.88
CA HIS A 41 -16.89 -3.03 9.37
C HIS A 41 -16.55 -4.34 10.09
N ALA A 42 -15.29 -4.61 10.41
CA ALA A 42 -14.90 -5.91 10.92
C ALA A 42 -15.56 -6.23 12.28
N ASP A 43 -15.67 -5.26 13.17
CA ASP A 43 -16.27 -5.40 14.49
C ASP A 43 -17.72 -4.86 14.58
N LYS A 44 -18.24 -4.35 13.46
CA LYS A 44 -19.57 -3.71 13.28
C LYS A 44 -19.75 -2.37 13.99
N HIS A 45 -18.68 -1.71 14.45
CA HIS A 45 -18.73 -0.39 15.04
C HIS A 45 -17.80 0.53 14.25
N LEU A 46 -18.25 1.75 13.96
CA LEU A 46 -17.36 2.77 13.40
C LEU A 46 -16.81 3.60 14.55
N SER A 47 -15.50 3.65 14.68
CA SER A 47 -14.79 4.59 15.54
C SER A 47 -14.66 5.96 14.88
N GLU A 48 -14.49 7.02 15.69
CA GLU A 48 -14.21 8.37 15.18
C GLU A 48 -12.96 8.40 14.28
N LEU A 49 -11.97 7.55 14.53
CA LEU A 49 -10.75 7.47 13.73
C LEU A 49 -10.99 6.84 12.35
N GLU A 50 -11.87 5.86 12.25
CA GLU A 50 -12.27 5.26 10.98
C GLU A 50 -13.12 6.21 10.13
N GLU A 51 -13.95 7.05 10.78
CA GLU A 51 -14.65 8.15 10.13
C GLU A 51 -13.66 9.14 9.49
N VAL A 52 -12.66 9.57 10.27
CA VAL A 52 -11.58 10.43 9.79
C VAL A 52 -10.80 9.75 8.66
N TYR A 53 -10.56 8.44 8.76
CA TYR A 53 -9.89 7.66 7.72
C TYR A 53 -10.68 7.69 6.41
N LEU A 54 -12.00 7.44 6.45
CA LEU A 54 -12.85 7.47 5.26
C LEU A 54 -12.95 8.88 4.65
N ARG A 55 -13.06 9.92 5.47
CA ARG A 55 -12.98 11.33 5.02
C ARG A 55 -11.66 11.61 4.30
N ALA A 56 -10.54 11.24 4.91
CA ALA A 56 -9.22 11.43 4.32
C ALA A 56 -8.99 10.57 3.06
N TRP A 57 -9.64 9.40 2.96
CA TRP A 57 -9.65 8.62 1.72
C TRP A 57 -10.42 9.38 0.63
N LYS A 58 -11.64 9.86 0.92
CA LYS A 58 -12.50 10.60 -0.02
C LYS A 58 -11.83 11.84 -0.59
N ASP A 59 -11.19 12.63 0.27
CA ASP A 59 -10.56 13.91 -0.11
C ASP A 59 -9.21 13.74 -0.82
N ASN A 60 -8.86 12.52 -1.25
CA ASN A 60 -7.61 12.28 -1.96
C ASN A 60 -7.66 12.81 -3.41
N ASP A 61 -6.83 13.81 -3.70
CA ASP A 61 -6.69 14.49 -5.01
C ASP A 61 -6.35 13.58 -6.21
N VAL A 62 -6.14 12.27 -5.98
CA VAL A 62 -5.85 11.29 -7.03
C VAL A 62 -7.11 10.87 -7.80
N PHE A 63 -8.30 11.13 -7.27
CA PHE A 63 -9.57 10.80 -7.94
C PHE A 63 -9.97 11.86 -8.97
N ASN A 64 -10.43 11.40 -10.12
CA ASN A 64 -10.92 12.29 -11.15
C ASN A 64 -12.41 12.59 -10.91
N LEU A 65 -12.73 13.69 -10.24
CA LEU A 65 -14.11 14.12 -9.97
C LEU A 65 -14.90 14.59 -11.21
N THR A 66 -14.37 14.38 -12.42
CA THR A 66 -15.15 14.48 -13.66
C THR A 66 -15.70 13.12 -14.12
N ASP A 67 -15.37 12.04 -13.42
CA ASP A 67 -15.85 10.69 -13.69
C ASP A 67 -17.09 10.42 -12.83
N GLY A 68 -18.20 10.06 -13.48
CA GLY A 68 -19.49 9.82 -12.81
C GLY A 68 -19.38 8.82 -11.67
N ASP A 69 -18.66 7.72 -11.86
CA ASP A 69 -18.54 6.69 -10.82
C ASP A 69 -17.82 7.24 -9.57
N PHE A 70 -16.85 8.15 -9.74
CA PHE A 70 -16.17 8.77 -8.58
C PHE A 70 -17.01 9.88 -7.94
N ILE A 71 -17.88 10.55 -8.70
CA ILE A 71 -18.87 11.48 -8.15
C ILE A 71 -19.85 10.69 -7.28
N ASP A 72 -20.44 9.61 -7.80
CA ASP A 72 -21.39 8.77 -7.07
C ASP A 72 -20.77 8.16 -5.81
N ILE A 73 -19.52 7.67 -5.90
CA ILE A 73 -18.77 7.18 -4.73
C ILE A 73 -18.59 8.30 -3.70
N HIS A 74 -18.20 9.49 -4.13
CA HIS A 74 -17.96 10.61 -3.22
C HIS A 74 -19.25 11.03 -2.50
N GLU A 75 -20.36 11.16 -3.22
CA GLU A 75 -21.67 11.47 -2.65
C GLU A 75 -22.10 10.40 -1.63
N GLN A 76 -21.99 9.12 -1.98
CA GLN A 76 -22.35 8.03 -1.06
C GLN A 76 -21.45 8.00 0.20
N VAL A 77 -20.15 8.31 0.07
CA VAL A 77 -19.28 8.45 1.26
C VAL A 77 -19.72 9.64 2.09
N GLU A 78 -20.12 10.77 1.49
CA GLU A 78 -20.61 11.93 2.25
C GLU A 78 -21.89 11.63 3.02
N ASP A 79 -22.84 10.93 2.38
CA ASP A 79 -24.09 10.51 3.01
C ASP A 79 -23.82 9.62 4.23
N ILE A 80 -22.94 8.63 4.07
CA ILE A 80 -22.48 7.73 5.15
C ILE A 80 -21.84 8.46 6.33
N LEU A 81 -21.27 9.64 6.06
CA LEU A 81 -20.56 10.44 7.03
C LEU A 81 -21.40 11.61 7.58
N GLU A 82 -22.65 11.79 7.13
CA GLU A 82 -23.48 12.94 7.48
C GLU A 82 -23.94 12.88 8.94
N ASP A 83 -24.32 11.69 9.41
CA ASP A 83 -24.82 11.45 10.77
C ASP A 83 -23.75 10.92 11.74
N GLY A 84 -22.54 10.65 11.24
CA GLY A 84 -21.42 10.07 11.99
C GLY A 84 -21.60 8.60 12.36
N VAL A 85 -22.56 7.90 11.75
CA VAL A 85 -22.87 6.49 12.05
C VAL A 85 -23.01 5.69 10.76
N ILE A 86 -22.03 4.84 10.45
CA ILE A 86 -22.19 3.89 9.34
C ILE A 86 -23.12 2.77 9.77
N THR A 87 -24.36 2.80 9.31
CA THR A 87 -25.28 1.68 9.47
C THR A 87 -24.84 0.50 8.60
N THR A 88 -25.19 -0.71 9.04
CA THR A 88 -24.94 -1.92 8.22
C THR A 88 -25.65 -1.85 6.87
N SER A 89 -26.80 -1.17 6.78
CA SER A 89 -27.51 -0.93 5.52
C SER A 89 -26.70 -0.07 4.56
N GLU A 90 -26.20 1.08 5.01
CA GLU A 90 -25.45 1.99 4.13
C GLU A 90 -24.15 1.36 3.65
N LEU A 91 -23.48 0.58 4.51
CA LEU A 91 -22.31 -0.18 4.10
C LEU A 91 -22.66 -1.21 3.02
N ILE A 92 -23.77 -1.95 3.18
CA ILE A 92 -24.21 -2.93 2.17
C ILE A 92 -24.51 -2.23 0.86
N ASP A 93 -25.21 -1.09 0.89
CA ASP A 93 -25.56 -0.31 -0.30
C ASP A 93 -24.30 0.21 -1.00
N MET A 94 -23.34 0.76 -0.23
CA MET A 94 -22.04 1.17 -0.77
C MET A 94 -21.26 -0.01 -1.35
N GLN A 95 -21.20 -1.15 -0.65
CA GLN A 95 -20.53 -2.36 -1.13
C GLN A 95 -21.15 -2.86 -2.45
N GLN A 96 -22.49 -2.81 -2.56
CA GLN A 96 -23.22 -3.20 -3.77
C GLN A 96 -22.93 -2.24 -4.91
N MET A 97 -22.96 -0.93 -4.67
CA MET A 97 -22.62 0.10 -5.67
C MET A 97 -21.19 -0.10 -6.21
N LEU A 98 -20.20 -0.29 -5.32
CA LEU A 98 -18.82 -0.55 -5.74
C LEU A 98 -18.70 -1.84 -6.56
N GLN A 99 -19.45 -2.88 -6.19
CA GLN A 99 -19.48 -4.14 -6.92
C GLN A 99 -20.10 -3.98 -8.32
N ASP A 100 -21.13 -3.15 -8.46
CA ASP A 100 -21.77 -2.87 -9.74
C ASP A 100 -20.83 -2.08 -10.66
N ILE A 101 -20.09 -1.11 -10.14
CA ILE A 101 -19.04 -0.41 -10.90
C ILE A 101 -17.96 -1.39 -11.36
N LEU A 102 -17.56 -2.35 -10.52
CA LEU A 102 -16.59 -3.38 -10.91
C LEU A 102 -17.10 -4.33 -12.00
N ASN A 103 -18.40 -4.63 -11.99
CA ASN A 103 -19.02 -5.57 -12.93
C ASN A 103 -19.33 -4.94 -14.28
N TYR A 104 -19.75 -3.66 -14.28
CA TYR A 104 -20.32 -3.00 -15.45
C TYR A 104 -19.53 -1.78 -15.93
N GLY A 105 -18.61 -1.27 -15.12
CA GLY A 105 -17.77 -0.12 -15.46
C GLY A 105 -16.72 -0.43 -16.54
N ASP A 106 -16.26 0.62 -17.22
CA ASP A 106 -15.18 0.52 -18.21
C ASP A 106 -13.80 0.42 -17.53
N LEU A 107 -13.53 -0.76 -16.95
CA LEU A 107 -12.34 -1.05 -16.15
C LEU A 107 -11.44 -2.10 -16.81
N GLU A 108 -10.16 -2.10 -16.42
CA GLU A 108 -9.28 -3.24 -16.70
C GLU A 108 -9.33 -4.18 -15.51
N ASP A 109 -9.83 -5.41 -15.71
CA ASP A 109 -9.87 -6.46 -14.70
C ASP A 109 -8.46 -6.64 -14.12
N GLY A 110 -8.34 -6.33 -12.83
CA GLY A 110 -7.10 -6.46 -12.09
C GLY A 110 -6.69 -7.92 -11.91
N GLY A 111 -7.58 -8.90 -12.12
CA GLY A 111 -7.29 -10.31 -11.88
C GLY A 111 -6.72 -10.52 -10.48
N TYR A 112 -5.51 -11.09 -10.41
CA TYR A 112 -4.79 -11.26 -9.15
C TYR A 112 -4.47 -9.92 -8.46
N GLU A 113 -4.16 -8.87 -9.21
CA GLU A 113 -3.96 -7.53 -8.67
C GLU A 113 -5.20 -7.01 -7.95
N GLY A 114 -6.38 -7.41 -8.42
CA GLY A 114 -7.62 -6.97 -7.82
C GLY A 114 -7.80 -7.52 -6.41
N THR A 115 -7.55 -8.83 -6.23
CA THR A 115 -7.66 -9.47 -4.91
C THR A 115 -6.61 -8.97 -3.92
N VAL A 116 -5.41 -8.65 -4.40
CA VAL A 116 -4.38 -8.04 -3.54
C VAL A 116 -4.74 -6.61 -3.15
N ASN A 117 -5.25 -5.78 -4.06
CA ASN A 117 -5.64 -4.41 -3.71
C ASN A 117 -6.85 -4.35 -2.77
N HIS A 118 -7.76 -5.33 -2.89
CA HIS A 118 -8.82 -5.55 -1.90
C HIS A 118 -8.25 -5.93 -0.53
N LEU A 119 -7.31 -6.87 -0.47
CA LEU A 119 -6.61 -7.22 0.78
C LEU A 119 -5.89 -6.01 1.38
N LEU A 120 -5.14 -5.24 0.60
CA LEU A 120 -4.45 -4.04 1.10
C LEU A 120 -5.42 -3.02 1.67
N GLY A 121 -6.57 -2.83 1.02
CA GLY A 121 -7.64 -1.99 1.56
C GLY A 121 -8.17 -2.52 2.89
N PHE A 122 -8.45 -3.82 2.96
CA PHE A 122 -8.90 -4.47 4.20
C PHE A 122 -7.91 -4.27 5.34
N LEU A 123 -6.61 -4.47 5.07
CA LEU A 123 -5.53 -4.24 6.02
C LEU A 123 -5.48 -2.78 6.47
N SER A 124 -5.69 -1.81 5.58
CA SER A 124 -5.76 -0.41 5.96
C SER A 124 -6.97 -0.08 6.84
N GLY A 125 -8.12 -0.72 6.57
CA GLY A 125 -9.34 -0.53 7.36
C GLY A 125 -9.14 -0.96 8.81
N ILE A 126 -8.74 -2.22 9.01
CA ILE A 126 -8.53 -2.79 10.37
C ILE A 126 -7.33 -2.21 11.12
N SER A 127 -6.57 -1.28 10.53
CA SER A 127 -5.45 -0.60 11.20
C SER A 127 -5.66 0.90 11.27
N ALA A 128 -6.86 1.39 10.96
CA ALA A 128 -7.16 2.81 10.92
C ALA A 128 -7.03 3.47 12.31
N ASP A 129 -7.41 2.75 13.37
CA ASP A 129 -7.45 3.22 14.76
C ASP A 129 -6.25 2.75 15.62
N ASP A 130 -5.23 2.14 15.00
CA ASP A 130 -4.06 1.54 15.67
C ASP A 130 -4.38 0.46 16.72
N THR A 131 -5.56 -0.17 16.64
CA THR A 131 -5.96 -1.28 17.52
C THR A 131 -6.42 -2.48 16.69
N LEU A 132 -6.21 -3.70 17.18
CA LEU A 132 -6.75 -4.92 16.56
C LEU A 132 -7.58 -5.72 17.56
N CYS A 133 -8.86 -5.87 17.29
CA CYS A 133 -9.75 -6.73 18.04
C CYS A 133 -9.81 -8.17 17.46
N ASP A 134 -10.36 -9.11 18.23
CA ASP A 134 -10.50 -10.50 17.79
C ASP A 134 -11.37 -10.65 16.55
N ALA A 135 -12.42 -9.85 16.43
CA ALA A 135 -13.33 -9.89 15.29
C ALA A 135 -12.60 -9.55 13.97
N GLU A 136 -11.66 -8.60 14.00
CA GLU A 136 -10.81 -8.24 12.87
C GLU A 136 -9.84 -9.36 12.49
N ILE A 137 -9.17 -9.94 13.48
CA ILE A 137 -8.23 -11.05 13.27
C ILE A 137 -8.95 -12.26 12.68
N GLU A 138 -10.12 -12.61 13.21
CA GLU A 138 -10.96 -13.69 12.68
C GLU A 138 -11.44 -13.41 11.25
N LYS A 139 -11.88 -12.18 10.96
CA LYS A 139 -12.29 -11.79 9.61
C LYS A 139 -11.13 -11.82 8.63
N LEU A 140 -9.94 -11.38 9.05
CA LEU A 140 -8.72 -11.45 8.24
C LEU A 140 -8.34 -12.91 7.93
N ALA A 141 -8.35 -13.78 8.94
CA ALA A 141 -8.11 -15.21 8.76
C ALA A 141 -9.14 -15.84 7.80
N LYS A 142 -10.41 -15.47 7.93
CA LYS A 142 -11.49 -15.89 7.03
C LYS A 142 -11.30 -15.37 5.61
N LEU A 143 -10.87 -14.11 5.44
CA LEU A 143 -10.59 -13.53 4.13
C LEU A 143 -9.48 -14.31 3.41
N LEU A 144 -8.38 -14.59 4.10
CA LEU A 144 -7.22 -15.28 3.55
C LEU A 144 -7.49 -16.78 3.25
N SER A 145 -8.32 -17.44 4.05
CA SER A 145 -8.65 -18.87 3.81
C SER A 145 -9.48 -19.13 2.55
N LYS A 146 -10.14 -18.11 2.00
CA LYS A 146 -10.99 -18.23 0.79
C LYS A 146 -10.20 -18.39 -0.51
N ASP A 147 -8.98 -17.89 -0.58
CA ASP A 147 -8.19 -17.86 -1.81
C ASP A 147 -6.78 -18.42 -1.60
N LYS A 148 -6.60 -19.68 -2.01
CA LYS A 148 -5.29 -20.38 -1.95
C LYS A 148 -4.23 -19.73 -2.83
N HIS A 149 -4.64 -19.13 -3.95
CA HIS A 149 -3.70 -18.48 -4.85
C HIS A 149 -3.24 -17.15 -4.27
N LEU A 150 -4.12 -16.40 -3.60
CA LEU A 150 -3.76 -15.20 -2.85
C LEU A 150 -2.70 -15.52 -1.80
N VAL A 151 -2.96 -16.47 -0.88
CA VAL A 151 -2.03 -16.81 0.20
C VAL A 151 -0.74 -17.51 -0.25
N SER A 152 -0.65 -17.92 -1.52
CA SER A 152 0.60 -18.48 -2.08
C SER A 152 1.65 -17.42 -2.40
N LYS A 153 1.27 -16.14 -2.38
CA LYS A 153 2.09 -15.03 -2.85
C LYS A 153 2.08 -13.89 -1.83
N TRP A 154 3.12 -13.08 -1.90
CA TRP A 154 3.23 -11.87 -1.09
C TRP A 154 2.24 -10.78 -1.58
N PRO A 155 1.60 -10.00 -0.68
CA PRO A 155 1.78 -9.94 0.79
C PRO A 155 1.02 -10.98 1.60
N ALA A 156 0.01 -11.63 1.02
CA ALA A 156 -0.92 -12.49 1.75
C ALA A 156 -0.22 -13.67 2.45
N ASN A 157 0.83 -14.24 1.86
CA ASN A 157 1.60 -15.32 2.48
C ASN A 157 2.27 -14.90 3.81
N ALA A 158 2.77 -13.66 3.91
CA ALA A 158 3.44 -13.14 5.09
C ALA A 158 2.43 -12.90 6.22
N ILE A 159 1.28 -12.30 5.90
CA ILE A 159 0.18 -12.13 6.85
C ILE A 159 -0.34 -13.48 7.31
N LYS A 160 -0.61 -14.41 6.39
CA LYS A 160 -1.10 -15.75 6.71
C LYS A 160 -0.16 -16.48 7.66
N LYS A 161 1.15 -16.41 7.40
CA LYS A 161 2.16 -17.00 8.29
C LYS A 161 2.11 -16.40 9.69
N ARG A 162 1.98 -15.07 9.82
CA ARG A 162 1.89 -14.41 11.13
C ARG A 162 0.60 -14.81 11.86
N LEU A 163 -0.53 -14.83 11.16
CA LEU A 163 -1.81 -15.26 11.72
C LEU A 163 -1.77 -16.69 12.22
N ASP A 164 -1.15 -17.61 11.47
CA ASP A 164 -1.04 -19.00 11.88
C ASP A 164 -0.22 -19.18 13.15
N MET A 165 0.77 -18.30 13.39
CA MET A 165 1.56 -18.31 14.62
C MET A 165 0.74 -17.81 15.82
N ILE A 166 0.08 -16.66 15.70
CA ILE A 166 -0.66 -16.05 16.83
C ILE A 166 -1.97 -16.80 17.18
N LEU A 167 -2.49 -17.59 16.24
CA LEU A 167 -3.70 -18.40 16.47
C LEU A 167 -3.37 -19.83 16.91
N GLU A 168 -2.09 -20.19 17.05
CA GLU A 168 -1.66 -21.58 17.31
C GLU A 168 -2.09 -22.08 18.69
N ASP A 169 -2.00 -21.23 19.71
CA ASP A 169 -2.36 -21.56 21.10
C ASP A 169 -3.82 -21.21 21.45
N GLY A 170 -4.53 -20.55 20.53
CA GLY A 170 -5.91 -20.11 20.68
C GLY A 170 -6.11 -18.87 21.57
N ILE A 171 -5.05 -18.17 21.96
CA ILE A 171 -5.10 -16.96 22.79
C ILE A 171 -4.24 -15.88 22.15
N VAL A 172 -4.86 -14.88 21.53
CA VAL A 172 -4.12 -13.74 20.97
C VAL A 172 -3.84 -12.71 22.06
N ASP A 173 -2.57 -12.61 22.48
CA ASP A 173 -2.14 -11.65 23.49
C ASP A 173 -1.80 -10.25 22.92
N ASP A 174 -1.58 -9.27 23.80
CA ASP A 174 -1.31 -7.88 23.39
C ASP A 174 0.00 -7.75 22.58
N SER A 175 1.01 -8.56 22.88
CA SER A 175 2.28 -8.56 22.14
C SER A 175 2.06 -9.07 20.72
N GLU A 176 1.30 -10.14 20.57
CA GLU A 176 0.94 -10.74 19.29
C GLU A 176 0.08 -9.80 18.43
N ARG A 177 -0.87 -9.09 19.05
CA ARG A 177 -1.65 -8.03 18.38
C ARG A 177 -0.77 -6.91 17.89
N CYS A 178 0.11 -6.38 18.76
CA CYS A 178 1.05 -5.32 18.38
C CYS A 178 1.95 -5.75 17.22
N ASP A 179 2.44 -6.99 17.27
CA ASP A 179 3.29 -7.57 16.25
C ASP A 179 2.56 -7.77 14.91
N LEU A 180 1.31 -8.22 14.94
CA LEU A 180 0.47 -8.35 13.74
C LEU A 180 0.12 -6.96 13.17
N LEU A 181 -0.31 -6.02 14.02
CA LEU A 181 -0.64 -4.65 13.62
C LEU A 181 0.55 -3.96 12.95
N SER A 182 1.74 -4.10 13.53
CA SER A 182 2.98 -3.55 12.96
C SER A 182 3.23 -4.09 11.55
N LEU A 183 3.02 -5.39 11.34
CA LEU A 183 3.15 -6.01 10.02
C LEU A 183 2.07 -5.51 9.04
N ILE A 184 0.83 -5.35 9.51
CA ILE A 184 -0.30 -4.86 8.72
C ILE A 184 -0.04 -3.43 8.25
N LYS A 185 0.29 -2.51 9.16
CA LYS A 185 0.63 -1.11 8.84
C LYS A 185 1.79 -1.02 7.86
N ALA A 186 2.85 -1.80 8.10
CA ALA A 186 4.00 -1.86 7.22
C ALA A 186 3.63 -2.29 5.79
N ILE A 187 2.76 -3.30 5.63
CA ILE A 187 2.35 -3.81 4.31
C ILE A 187 1.34 -2.89 3.62
N SER A 188 0.38 -2.34 4.34
CA SER A 188 -0.67 -1.46 3.79
C SER A 188 -0.16 -0.04 3.55
N GLY A 189 0.95 0.36 4.19
CA GLY A 189 1.42 1.74 4.22
C GLY A 189 0.52 2.63 5.07
N GLN A 190 -0.26 2.07 6.01
CA GLN A 190 -1.13 2.85 6.89
C GLN A 190 -0.26 3.62 7.89
N SER A 191 -0.50 4.94 7.98
CA SER A 191 0.15 5.84 8.93
C SER A 191 -0.73 7.06 9.24
N LEU A 192 -2.05 6.87 9.36
CA LEU A 192 -3.01 7.97 9.53
C LEU A 192 -2.67 8.81 10.77
N LEU A 193 -2.42 8.18 11.91
CA LEU A 193 -2.12 8.89 13.16
C LEU A 193 -0.78 9.64 13.12
N GLU A 194 0.17 9.18 12.31
CA GLU A 194 1.50 9.78 12.18
C GLU A 194 1.54 10.91 11.16
N THR A 195 0.80 10.78 10.06
CA THR A 195 0.91 11.66 8.88
C THR A 195 -0.35 12.45 8.56
N GLY A 196 -1.49 12.07 9.15
CA GLY A 196 -2.82 12.56 8.75
C GLY A 196 -3.30 12.02 7.40
N LEU A 197 -2.53 11.13 6.75
CA LEU A 197 -2.88 10.57 5.45
C LEU A 197 -3.50 9.18 5.59
N ALA A 198 -4.76 9.03 5.20
CA ALA A 198 -5.38 7.72 5.07
C ALA A 198 -4.80 6.91 3.90
N TYR A 199 -4.31 7.61 2.87
CA TYR A 199 -3.83 7.01 1.64
C TYR A 199 -2.56 7.71 1.14
N GLY A 200 -1.70 6.94 0.47
CA GLY A 200 -0.59 7.52 -0.31
C GLY A 200 0.79 7.35 0.30
N MET A 201 0.93 6.60 1.39
CA MET A 201 2.23 6.21 1.93
C MET A 201 2.67 4.86 1.38
N SER A 202 3.96 4.71 1.13
CA SER A 202 4.54 3.43 0.66
C SER A 202 4.61 2.44 1.81
N ALA A 203 4.45 1.17 1.50
CA ALA A 203 4.73 0.12 2.45
C ALA A 203 6.18 0.16 2.96
N ASP A 204 6.37 -0.07 4.26
CA ASP A 204 7.69 -0.11 4.88
C ASP A 204 8.23 -1.55 4.90
N PHE A 205 9.33 -1.76 4.18
CA PHE A 205 10.03 -3.04 4.10
C PHE A 205 11.47 -2.94 4.59
N SER A 206 11.77 -1.93 5.41
CA SER A 206 13.14 -1.68 5.88
C SER A 206 13.71 -2.92 6.56
N THR A 207 14.77 -3.48 5.98
CA THR A 207 15.41 -4.70 6.49
C THR A 207 16.57 -4.46 7.44
N THR A 208 16.93 -3.19 7.64
CA THR A 208 17.96 -2.76 8.59
C THR A 208 17.42 -1.54 9.33
N GLN A 209 17.61 -1.48 10.66
CA GLN A 209 17.31 -0.29 11.48
C GLN A 209 18.58 0.39 12.02
N GLU A 210 19.72 -0.28 11.91
CA GLU A 210 21.01 0.28 12.29
C GLU A 210 21.48 1.21 11.16
N GLY A 211 21.36 2.52 11.35
CA GLY A 211 21.64 3.61 10.39
C GLY A 211 23.07 3.70 9.82
N ARG A 212 23.80 2.58 9.73
CA ARG A 212 25.19 2.49 9.26
C ARG A 212 25.29 1.52 8.09
N ILE A 213 24.83 1.96 6.92
CA ILE A 213 25.01 1.21 5.67
C ILE A 213 26.13 1.85 4.87
N CYS A 214 27.24 1.14 4.67
CA CYS A 214 28.30 1.63 3.82
C CYS A 214 27.94 1.48 2.34
N LEU A 215 27.82 2.59 1.61
CA LEU A 215 27.37 2.60 0.21
C LEU A 215 28.48 2.42 -0.83
N LYS A 216 29.75 2.54 -0.42
CA LYS A 216 30.91 2.44 -1.32
C LYS A 216 30.92 1.10 -2.06
N GLY A 217 30.83 1.15 -3.39
CA GLY A 217 30.82 -0.02 -4.27
C GLY A 217 29.48 -0.79 -4.35
N LYS A 218 28.45 -0.40 -3.58
CA LYS A 218 27.13 -1.05 -3.61
C LYS A 218 26.30 -0.61 -4.81
N GLN A 219 25.43 -1.49 -5.29
CA GLN A 219 24.44 -1.21 -6.32
C GLN A 219 23.10 -0.81 -5.68
N VAL A 220 22.63 0.39 -6.02
CA VAL A 220 21.43 1.01 -5.43
C VAL A 220 20.38 1.28 -6.51
N CYS A 221 19.11 1.03 -6.21
CA CYS A 221 17.98 1.32 -7.08
C CYS A 221 16.91 2.09 -6.30
N PHE A 222 16.29 3.08 -6.92
CA PHE A 222 15.24 3.90 -6.30
C PHE A 222 13.86 3.57 -6.86
N THR A 223 12.84 3.61 -6.00
CA THR A 223 11.43 3.45 -6.38
C THR A 223 10.52 4.40 -5.61
N GLY A 224 9.38 4.77 -6.18
CA GLY A 224 8.41 5.65 -5.53
C GLY A 224 8.69 7.14 -5.70
N LYS A 225 8.00 7.96 -4.88
CA LYS A 225 8.16 9.41 -4.79
C LYS A 225 8.81 9.73 -3.45
N PHE A 226 9.84 10.57 -3.50
CA PHE A 226 10.64 10.98 -2.35
C PHE A 226 10.20 12.38 -1.88
N LEU A 227 10.07 12.56 -0.57
CA LEU A 227 9.81 13.86 0.07
C LEU A 227 11.06 14.73 0.11
N SER A 228 12.23 14.11 0.26
CA SER A 228 13.55 14.74 0.35
C SER A 228 14.12 15.25 -0.99
N GLY A 229 13.42 15.05 -2.11
CA GLY A 229 13.83 15.59 -3.40
C GLY A 229 13.38 14.78 -4.61
N SER A 230 13.79 15.23 -5.80
CA SER A 230 13.57 14.45 -7.03
C SER A 230 14.39 13.15 -7.03
N ARG A 231 13.98 12.19 -7.86
CA ARG A 231 14.77 10.96 -8.05
C ARG A 231 16.20 11.25 -8.49
N ASN A 232 16.40 12.28 -9.33
CA ASN A 232 17.73 12.68 -9.76
C ASN A 232 18.60 13.12 -8.57
N ILE A 233 18.05 13.90 -7.63
CA ILE A 233 18.77 14.31 -6.40
C ILE A 233 19.19 13.09 -5.59
N GLN A 234 18.31 12.10 -5.43
CA GLN A 234 18.64 10.87 -4.69
C GLN A 234 19.74 10.04 -5.38
N GLU A 235 19.69 9.96 -6.72
CA GLU A 235 20.72 9.30 -7.51
C GLU A 235 22.08 10.01 -7.39
N GLN A 236 22.10 11.35 -7.40
CA GLN A 236 23.33 12.11 -7.18
C GLN A 236 23.90 11.89 -5.76
N LYS A 237 23.03 11.85 -4.74
CA LYS A 237 23.45 11.51 -3.36
C LYS A 237 24.10 10.13 -3.32
N ALA A 238 23.51 9.11 -3.95
CA ALA A 238 24.11 7.77 -4.03
C ALA A 238 25.50 7.77 -4.68
N LEU A 239 25.64 8.47 -5.81
CA LEU A 239 26.92 8.58 -6.51
C LEU A 239 27.97 9.28 -5.65
N SER A 240 27.62 10.35 -4.93
CA SER A 240 28.54 11.03 -4.01
C SER A 240 28.99 10.16 -2.83
N LEU A 241 28.18 9.17 -2.44
CA LEU A 241 28.49 8.21 -1.39
C LEU A 241 29.21 6.95 -1.93
N GLY A 242 29.61 6.95 -3.21
CA GLY A 242 30.40 5.89 -3.83
C GLY A 242 29.59 4.67 -4.31
N ALA A 243 28.26 4.76 -4.35
CA ALA A 243 27.40 3.70 -4.89
C ALA A 243 27.27 3.77 -6.41
N GLN A 244 26.82 2.65 -7.00
CA GLN A 244 26.41 2.57 -8.40
C GLN A 244 24.88 2.58 -8.50
N VAL A 245 24.32 3.54 -9.24
CA VAL A 245 22.88 3.63 -9.46
C VAL A 245 22.43 2.67 -10.57
N LYS A 246 21.38 1.89 -10.31
CA LYS A 246 20.68 1.04 -11.28
C LYS A 246 19.26 1.55 -11.50
N GLY A 247 18.85 1.68 -12.76
CA GLY A 247 17.48 2.09 -13.11
C GLY A 247 16.42 1.02 -12.83
N ASN A 248 16.84 -0.26 -12.78
CA ASN A 248 15.99 -1.42 -12.55
C ASN A 248 16.57 -2.34 -11.47
N VAL A 249 15.72 -3.16 -10.87
CA VAL A 249 16.16 -4.21 -9.93
C VAL A 249 16.87 -5.31 -10.73
N VAL A 250 18.09 -5.63 -10.33
CA VAL A 250 18.94 -6.66 -10.95
C VAL A 250 19.36 -7.68 -9.88
N LYS A 251 19.75 -8.89 -10.29
CA LYS A 251 20.12 -9.97 -9.33
C LYS A 251 21.32 -9.62 -8.43
N GLY A 252 22.19 -8.72 -8.89
CA GLY A 252 23.34 -8.21 -8.13
C GLY A 252 23.07 -6.89 -7.41
N LEU A 253 21.80 -6.47 -7.30
CA LEU A 253 21.44 -5.26 -6.56
C LEU A 253 21.72 -5.48 -5.07
N ASP A 254 22.32 -4.50 -4.41
CA ASP A 254 22.57 -4.55 -2.97
C ASP A 254 21.42 -3.89 -2.19
N ILE A 255 20.87 -2.77 -2.69
CA ILE A 255 19.89 -1.95 -1.96
C ILE A 255 18.79 -1.44 -2.89
N LEU A 256 17.53 -1.61 -2.48
CA LEU A 256 16.37 -0.90 -3.02
C LEU A 256 15.94 0.18 -2.01
N VAL A 257 15.92 1.44 -2.44
CA VAL A 257 15.47 2.57 -1.63
C VAL A 257 14.02 2.92 -2.01
N LEU A 258 13.14 2.94 -1.01
CA LEU A 258 11.74 3.31 -1.15
C LEU A 258 11.56 4.79 -0.80
N GLY A 259 10.96 5.56 -1.71
CA GLY A 259 10.44 6.88 -1.36
C GLY A 259 9.16 6.74 -0.54
N ALA A 260 8.97 7.64 0.43
CA ALA A 260 7.90 7.54 1.42
C ALA A 260 6.48 7.60 0.83
N VAL A 261 6.32 8.19 -0.35
CA VAL A 261 5.01 8.43 -0.97
C VAL A 261 4.74 7.37 -2.05
N ALA A 262 3.60 6.69 -1.92
CA ALA A 262 3.08 5.77 -2.90
C ALA A 262 2.75 6.48 -4.22
N SER A 263 2.94 5.77 -5.33
CA SER A 263 2.59 6.29 -6.65
C SER A 263 1.20 5.81 -7.07
N ARG A 264 0.35 6.74 -7.55
CA ARG A 264 -0.93 6.42 -8.21
C ARG A 264 -0.77 5.29 -9.23
N ASP A 265 0.31 5.31 -10.00
CA ASP A 265 0.50 4.39 -11.13
C ASP A 265 1.20 3.08 -10.76
N TRP A 266 1.46 2.84 -9.47
CA TRP A 266 1.89 1.53 -8.99
C TRP A 266 0.83 0.46 -9.23
N ARG A 267 1.31 -0.78 -9.37
CA ARG A 267 0.47 -1.95 -9.60
C ARG A 267 -0.45 -2.22 -8.41
N PHE A 268 0.06 -1.99 -7.20
CA PHE A 268 -0.69 -2.10 -5.96
C PHE A 268 -0.70 -0.75 -5.23
N THR A 269 -1.60 -0.60 -4.28
CA THR A 269 -1.79 0.66 -3.55
C THR A 269 -0.53 1.08 -2.78
N SER A 270 0.12 0.16 -2.07
CA SER A 270 1.25 0.48 -1.19
C SER A 270 2.63 0.12 -1.77
N TYR A 271 2.72 -0.61 -2.89
CA TYR A 271 3.99 -1.01 -3.49
C TYR A 271 3.92 -1.27 -5.01
N GLY A 272 5.09 -1.32 -5.64
CA GLY A 272 5.25 -1.56 -7.09
C GLY A 272 6.13 -2.77 -7.45
N ARG A 273 6.26 -3.04 -8.75
CA ARG A 273 6.96 -4.22 -9.31
C ARG A 273 8.43 -4.37 -8.89
N LYS A 274 9.10 -3.27 -8.53
CA LYS A 274 10.48 -3.32 -8.04
C LYS A 274 10.57 -4.05 -6.70
N ILE A 275 9.59 -3.86 -5.81
CA ILE A 275 9.51 -4.58 -4.53
C ILE A 275 9.24 -6.06 -4.79
N GLU A 276 8.29 -6.40 -5.66
CA GLU A 276 8.04 -7.80 -6.07
C GLU A 276 9.33 -8.48 -6.57
N SER A 277 10.09 -7.80 -7.43
CA SER A 277 11.35 -8.32 -7.98
C SER A 277 12.39 -8.59 -6.88
N VAL A 278 12.50 -7.70 -5.90
CA VAL A 278 13.40 -7.89 -4.76
C VAL A 278 12.98 -9.08 -3.91
N LEU A 279 11.68 -9.22 -3.62
CA LEU A 279 11.17 -10.34 -2.83
C LEU A 279 11.42 -11.68 -3.54
N THR A 280 11.16 -11.77 -4.85
CA THR A 280 11.49 -12.97 -5.63
C THR A 280 12.99 -13.30 -5.56
N TYR A 281 13.88 -12.31 -5.69
CA TYR A 281 15.31 -12.56 -5.59
C TYR A 281 15.75 -12.97 -4.18
N ARG A 282 15.06 -12.50 -3.13
CA ARG A 282 15.29 -12.96 -1.75
C ARG A 282 14.90 -14.42 -1.57
N GLU A 283 13.78 -14.86 -2.16
CA GLU A 283 13.39 -16.28 -2.20
C GLU A 283 14.44 -17.14 -2.95
N GLU A 284 15.10 -16.58 -3.97
CA GLU A 284 16.26 -17.20 -4.65
C GLU A 284 17.56 -17.15 -3.81
N GLY A 285 17.51 -16.70 -2.55
CA GLY A 285 18.66 -16.64 -1.63
C GLY A 285 19.53 -15.38 -1.73
N ARG A 286 19.07 -14.34 -2.45
CA ARG A 286 19.79 -13.06 -2.52
C ARG A 286 19.55 -12.21 -1.27
N LYS A 287 20.57 -11.44 -0.89
CA LYS A 287 20.53 -10.52 0.26
C LYS A 287 20.44 -9.07 -0.22
N ILE A 288 19.37 -8.77 -0.95
CA ILE A 288 19.08 -7.39 -1.38
C ILE A 288 18.42 -6.70 -0.20
N GLU A 289 18.95 -5.60 0.29
CA GLU A 289 18.33 -4.78 1.35
C GLU A 289 17.22 -3.91 0.76
N ILE A 290 16.17 -3.67 1.55
CA ILE A 290 15.19 -2.61 1.26
C ILE A 290 15.29 -1.61 2.40
N ILE A 291 15.32 -0.32 2.10
CA ILE A 291 15.35 0.74 3.10
C ILE A 291 14.34 1.83 2.74
N ASN A 292 13.68 2.39 3.76
CA ASN A 292 12.79 3.53 3.61
C ASN A 292 13.57 4.85 3.44
N GLU A 293 12.84 5.92 3.13
CA GLU A 293 13.40 7.24 2.87
C GLU A 293 14.05 7.86 4.12
N GLU A 294 13.52 7.58 5.31
CA GLU A 294 14.08 8.07 6.57
C GLU A 294 15.49 7.53 6.80
N LEU A 295 15.64 6.20 6.71
CA LEU A 295 16.94 5.53 6.84
C LEU A 295 17.91 6.01 5.75
N TRP A 296 17.44 6.14 4.50
CA TRP A 296 18.24 6.70 3.41
C TRP A 296 18.75 8.10 3.71
N ASN A 297 17.93 8.93 4.36
CA ASN A 297 18.30 10.28 4.75
C ASN A 297 19.31 10.30 5.90
N ALA A 298 19.21 9.34 6.83
CA ALA A 298 20.13 9.18 7.95
C ALA A 298 21.51 8.59 7.57
N LEU A 299 21.67 8.01 6.37
CA LEU A 299 22.95 7.43 5.96
C LEU A 299 24.07 8.48 5.93
N THR A 300 25.12 8.23 6.70
CA THR A 300 26.38 8.99 6.69
C THR A 300 27.43 8.32 5.80
N VAL A 301 28.50 9.05 5.49
CA VAL A 301 29.67 8.48 4.84
C VAL A 301 30.26 7.41 5.76
N CYS A 302 30.74 6.30 5.20
CA CYS A 302 31.49 5.31 5.98
C CYS A 302 32.80 5.94 6.44
N ASP A 303 33.09 5.90 7.72
CA ASP A 303 34.46 6.16 8.19
C ASP A 303 35.37 5.04 7.63
N ASP A 304 36.51 5.43 7.05
CA ASP A 304 37.52 4.51 6.48
C ASP A 304 38.19 3.63 7.55
#